data_AF-A0A2J2H6F6-F1
#
_entry.id   AF-A0A2J2H6F6-F1
#
_cell.length_a   1.000
_cell.length_b   1.000
_cell.length_c   1.000
_cell.angle_alpha   90.00
_cell.angle_beta   90.00
_cell.angle_gamma   90.00
#
_symmetry.space_group_name_H-M   'P 1'
#
loop_
_entity.id
_entity.type
_entity.pdbx_description
1 polymer ?
#
loop_
_entity_poly.entity_id
_entity_poly.type
_entity_poly.pdbx_seq_one_letter_code
_entity_poly.pdbx_strand_id
1 'polypeptide(L)'
;MNPQTHNSGAGRSRLVEEIEVMLRKEFGWNEVVMSERMWRFIGVNTEELLNYGINPHEWIEILRHLSINDTYMLGAVHGDVYVRPTSPSWYEVSTGTTSSSGVLYFERFMRRIKMPSVELTWRKMRSVKFTTGEKPDAICVKFYVKLRKSEWPWYGKGYEIIKSFNATELLKYVAGLIDTDGIVASEKQPHGYRFEIDITSANIEFLEFLKNMVYERLGITGSIKKSKGDSRLRFRSLQAVQLYEGLRQYLAHPMKRLRAEVYLRYYNKEFTIREFEHFYEPLKYDNDGNDPKRYHAADMLTQAAPQTHTHGDTLSRIPSPVKSLS
;
A
#
# COMPACT_ATOMS: atom_id res chain seq x y z
N MET A 1 -34.84 37.22 -12.60
CA MET A 1 -33.42 36.88 -12.74
C MET A 1 -33.14 35.68 -11.85
N ASN A 2 -32.87 34.52 -12.45
CA ASN A 2 -32.44 33.33 -11.69
C ASN A 2 -30.97 33.50 -11.32
N PRO A 3 -30.56 33.30 -10.05
CA PRO A 3 -29.16 33.14 -9.73
C PRO A 3 -28.68 31.78 -10.25
N GLN A 4 -27.72 31.82 -11.17
CA GLN A 4 -26.97 30.64 -11.60
C GLN A 4 -26.18 30.09 -10.40
N THR A 5 -26.54 28.89 -9.95
CA THR A 5 -25.72 28.11 -9.03
C THR A 5 -24.51 27.57 -9.80
N HIS A 6 -23.36 28.20 -9.62
CA HIS A 6 -22.09 27.71 -10.14
C HIS A 6 -21.75 26.34 -9.52
N ASN A 7 -21.53 25.36 -10.38
CA ASN A 7 -20.93 24.05 -10.09
C ASN A 7 -19.53 24.21 -9.47
N SER A 8 -19.43 24.30 -8.15
CA SER A 8 -18.16 24.42 -7.42
C SER A 8 -17.33 23.12 -7.37
N GLY A 9 -17.92 21.97 -7.77
CA GLY A 9 -17.23 20.67 -7.80
C GLY A 9 -16.51 20.35 -9.11
N ALA A 10 -17.01 20.82 -10.26
CA ALA A 10 -16.47 20.47 -11.58
C ALA A 10 -15.16 21.21 -11.91
N GLY A 11 -15.01 22.46 -11.45
CA GLY A 11 -13.84 23.30 -11.76
C GLY A 11 -12.55 22.85 -11.05
N ARG A 12 -12.66 22.30 -9.82
CA ARG A 12 -11.49 21.84 -9.05
C ARG A 12 -10.89 20.56 -9.60
N SER A 13 -11.71 19.60 -10.03
CA SER A 13 -11.22 18.36 -10.68
C SER A 13 -10.47 18.69 -11.98
N ARG A 14 -11.04 19.58 -12.79
CA ARG A 14 -10.45 19.99 -14.06
C ARG A 14 -9.12 20.73 -13.88
N LEU A 15 -9.03 21.63 -12.90
CA LEU A 15 -7.78 22.31 -12.57
C LEU A 15 -6.68 21.32 -12.13
N VAL A 16 -7.02 20.34 -11.28
CA VAL A 16 -6.07 19.30 -10.86
C VAL A 16 -5.59 18.48 -12.06
N GLU A 17 -6.49 18.09 -12.96
CA GLU A 17 -6.14 17.37 -14.19
C GLU A 17 -5.22 18.21 -15.11
N GLU A 18 -5.52 19.49 -15.29
CA GLU A 18 -4.70 20.41 -16.10
C GLU A 18 -3.29 20.57 -15.53
N ILE A 19 -3.16 20.72 -14.21
CA ILE A 19 -1.85 20.82 -13.58
C ILE A 19 -1.10 19.49 -13.65
N GLU A 20 -1.74 18.33 -13.40
CA GLU A 20 -1.12 17.01 -13.58
C GLU A 20 -0.58 16.82 -15.01
N VAL A 21 -1.33 17.25 -16.02
CA VAL A 21 -0.89 17.22 -17.42
C VAL A 21 0.32 18.13 -17.65
N MET A 22 0.32 19.34 -17.11
CA MET A 22 1.45 20.26 -17.20
C MET A 22 2.70 19.67 -16.55
N LEU A 23 2.58 19.10 -15.34
CA LEU A 23 3.69 18.49 -14.62
C LEU A 23 4.31 17.32 -15.39
N ARG A 24 3.48 16.49 -16.02
CA ARG A 24 3.92 15.40 -16.89
C ARG A 24 4.64 15.92 -18.13
N LYS A 25 4.10 16.95 -18.78
CA LYS A 25 4.63 17.50 -20.05
C LYS A 25 5.90 18.32 -19.86
N GLU A 26 5.88 19.25 -18.92
CA GLU A 26 6.94 20.26 -18.75
C GLU A 26 8.06 19.77 -17.82
N PHE A 27 7.73 18.95 -16.81
CA PHE A 27 8.69 18.51 -15.79
C PHE A 27 8.99 17.00 -15.84
N GLY A 28 8.42 16.28 -16.82
CA GLY A 28 8.59 14.83 -16.95
C GLY A 28 8.07 14.04 -15.75
N TRP A 29 7.20 14.64 -14.92
CA TRP A 29 6.78 14.05 -13.66
C TRP A 29 5.81 12.88 -13.90
N ASN A 30 6.31 11.66 -13.76
CA ASN A 30 5.54 10.44 -13.96
C ASN A 30 5.66 9.49 -12.77
N GLU A 31 4.92 8.39 -12.81
CA GLU A 31 4.87 7.39 -11.75
C GLU A 31 6.25 6.76 -11.46
N VAL A 32 7.11 6.63 -12.47
CA VAL A 32 8.48 6.12 -12.29
C VAL A 32 9.29 7.13 -11.49
N VAL A 33 9.22 8.42 -11.81
CA VAL A 33 9.87 9.49 -11.03
C VAL A 33 9.39 9.52 -9.58
N MET A 34 8.07 9.32 -9.35
CA MET A 34 7.52 9.22 -8.00
C MET A 34 8.08 8.00 -7.25
N SER A 35 8.15 6.85 -7.92
CA SER A 35 8.72 5.63 -7.35
C SER A 35 10.22 5.79 -7.04
N GLU A 36 10.98 6.42 -7.92
CA GLU A 36 12.39 6.75 -7.73
C GLU A 36 12.62 7.61 -6.48
N ARG A 37 11.82 8.66 -6.30
CA ARG A 37 11.87 9.52 -5.10
C ARG A 37 11.58 8.73 -3.83
N MET A 38 10.56 7.87 -3.86
CA MET A 38 10.24 7.00 -2.72
C MET A 38 11.40 6.06 -2.39
N TRP A 39 11.99 5.40 -3.38
CA TRP A 39 13.11 4.49 -3.17
C TRP A 39 14.33 5.21 -2.58
N ARG A 40 14.69 6.37 -3.14
CA ARG A 40 15.77 7.21 -2.61
C ARG A 40 15.50 7.65 -1.18
N PHE A 41 14.26 8.06 -0.86
CA PHE A 41 13.89 8.48 0.49
C PHE A 41 14.09 7.38 1.55
N ILE A 42 13.86 6.12 1.18
CA ILE A 42 14.05 4.98 2.08
C ILE A 42 15.43 4.33 1.94
N GLY A 43 16.35 4.93 1.19
CA GLY A 43 17.74 4.48 1.06
C GLY A 43 17.97 3.33 0.07
N VAL A 44 17.07 3.11 -0.89
CA VAL A 44 17.22 2.08 -1.93
C VAL A 44 17.82 2.68 -3.20
N ASN A 45 18.90 2.05 -3.70
CA ASN A 45 19.52 2.39 -4.98
C ASN A 45 18.85 1.63 -6.13
N THR A 46 18.02 2.33 -6.89
CA THR A 46 17.24 1.78 -8.01
C THR A 46 18.10 1.48 -9.24
N GLU A 47 19.09 2.32 -9.53
CA GLU A 47 20.02 2.13 -10.66
C GLU A 47 20.83 0.83 -10.48
N GLU A 48 21.29 0.58 -9.26
CA GLU A 48 22.00 -0.66 -8.94
C GLU A 48 21.09 -1.88 -9.10
N LEU A 49 19.85 -1.83 -8.62
CA LEU A 49 18.87 -2.91 -8.82
C LEU A 49 18.63 -3.19 -10.31
N LEU A 50 18.49 -2.14 -11.12
CA LEU A 50 18.30 -2.25 -12.56
C LEU A 50 19.51 -2.90 -13.25
N ASN A 51 20.73 -2.56 -12.83
CA ASN A 51 21.96 -3.20 -13.33
C ASN A 51 22.02 -4.70 -12.99
N TYR A 52 21.37 -5.12 -11.91
CA TYR A 52 21.16 -6.52 -11.55
C TYR A 52 19.89 -7.15 -12.17
N GLY A 53 19.22 -6.45 -13.08
CA GLY A 53 18.02 -6.94 -13.77
C GLY A 53 16.79 -7.04 -12.87
N ILE A 54 16.74 -6.30 -11.76
CA ILE A 54 15.57 -6.16 -10.91
C ILE A 54 14.94 -4.79 -11.20
N ASN A 55 13.71 -4.75 -11.67
CA ASN A 55 13.00 -3.49 -11.89
C ASN A 55 12.15 -3.14 -10.66
N PRO A 56 12.56 -2.15 -9.84
CA PRO A 56 11.84 -1.76 -8.63
C PRO A 56 10.56 -0.97 -8.89
N HIS A 57 10.20 -0.72 -10.16
CA HIS A 57 9.03 0.04 -10.59
C HIS A 57 7.91 -0.84 -11.18
N GLU A 58 8.12 -2.14 -11.35
CA GLU A 58 7.14 -3.05 -11.99
C GLU A 58 5.76 -3.02 -11.32
N TRP A 59 5.71 -2.73 -10.03
CA TRP A 59 4.47 -2.59 -9.27
C TRP A 59 3.49 -1.56 -9.87
N ILE A 60 4.00 -0.54 -10.57
CA ILE A 60 3.18 0.48 -11.25
C ILE A 60 2.37 -0.15 -12.39
N GLU A 61 3.00 -0.99 -13.20
CA GLU A 61 2.33 -1.64 -14.34
C GLU A 61 1.25 -2.60 -13.85
N ILE A 62 1.51 -3.33 -12.78
CA ILE A 62 0.52 -4.23 -12.18
C ILE A 62 -0.73 -3.44 -11.77
N LEU A 63 -0.57 -2.32 -11.05
CA LEU A 63 -1.70 -1.46 -10.69
C LEU A 63 -2.41 -0.86 -11.90
N ARG A 64 -1.67 -0.46 -12.95
CA ARG A 64 -2.25 0.14 -14.16
C ARG A 64 -3.23 -0.81 -14.87
N HIS A 65 -2.97 -2.12 -14.77
CA HIS A 65 -3.80 -3.15 -15.39
C HIS A 65 -4.94 -3.63 -14.49
N LEU A 66 -5.03 -3.18 -13.24
CA LEU A 66 -6.14 -3.51 -12.36
C LEU A 66 -7.44 -2.84 -12.79
N SER A 67 -8.51 -3.63 -12.76
CA SER A 67 -9.89 -3.22 -12.91
C SER A 67 -10.62 -3.32 -11.57
N ILE A 68 -11.67 -2.51 -11.41
CA ILE A 68 -12.56 -2.58 -10.24
C ILE A 68 -13.23 -3.97 -10.11
N ASN A 69 -13.36 -4.71 -11.22
CA ASN A 69 -13.92 -6.05 -11.30
C ASN A 69 -12.89 -7.18 -11.07
N ASP A 70 -11.62 -6.87 -10.80
CA ASP A 70 -10.64 -7.91 -10.48
C ASP A 70 -10.83 -8.44 -9.07
N THR A 71 -10.68 -9.75 -8.88
CA THR A 71 -10.73 -10.39 -7.55
C THR A 71 -9.67 -9.87 -6.59
N TYR A 72 -8.62 -9.23 -7.11
CA TYR A 72 -7.66 -8.44 -6.34
C TYR A 72 -8.34 -7.38 -5.46
N MET A 73 -9.34 -6.67 -6.00
CA MET A 73 -10.08 -5.63 -5.28
C MET A 73 -10.85 -6.21 -4.09
N LEU A 74 -11.40 -7.42 -4.25
CA LEU A 74 -12.05 -8.15 -3.16
C LEU A 74 -11.02 -8.54 -2.08
N GLY A 75 -9.86 -9.05 -2.50
CA GLY A 75 -8.76 -9.38 -1.58
C GLY A 75 -8.32 -8.19 -0.74
N ALA A 76 -8.15 -7.03 -1.39
CA ALA A 76 -7.80 -5.79 -0.73
C ALA A 76 -8.86 -5.35 0.31
N VAL A 77 -10.16 -5.53 0.01
CA VAL A 77 -11.25 -5.21 0.94
C VAL A 77 -11.36 -6.18 2.10
N HIS A 78 -11.04 -7.45 1.90
CA HIS A 78 -10.94 -8.43 2.99
C HIS A 78 -9.68 -8.26 3.85
N GLY A 79 -8.71 -7.47 3.38
CA GLY A 79 -7.59 -6.98 4.18
C GLY A 79 -7.88 -5.60 4.77
N ASP A 80 -7.12 -4.61 4.33
CA ASP A 80 -7.03 -3.29 4.99
C ASP A 80 -7.66 -2.13 4.17
N VAL A 81 -8.56 -2.46 3.24
CA VAL A 81 -9.42 -1.50 2.54
C VAL A 81 -10.84 -1.58 3.07
N TYR A 82 -11.31 -0.49 3.64
CA TYR A 82 -12.59 -0.41 4.33
C TYR A 82 -13.69 0.08 3.40
N VAL A 83 -14.82 -0.63 3.37
CA VAL A 83 -16.03 -0.22 2.64
C VAL A 83 -17.14 0.08 3.64
N ARG A 84 -17.54 1.35 3.75
CA ARG A 84 -18.57 1.79 4.72
C ARG A 84 -19.78 2.43 4.03
N PRO A 85 -21.02 2.11 4.43
CA PRO A 85 -22.19 2.84 3.94
C PRO A 85 -22.14 4.28 4.42
N THR A 86 -22.37 5.23 3.51
CA THR A 86 -22.47 6.66 3.84
C THR A 86 -23.90 7.19 3.70
N SER A 87 -24.72 6.52 2.87
CA SER A 87 -26.15 6.76 2.74
C SER A 87 -26.84 5.52 2.15
N PRO A 88 -28.19 5.48 2.03
CA PRO A 88 -28.90 4.31 1.50
C PRO A 88 -28.46 3.84 0.12
N SER A 89 -27.83 4.70 -0.71
CA SER A 89 -27.38 4.39 -2.07
C SER A 89 -25.87 4.57 -2.30
N TRP A 90 -25.09 4.87 -1.25
CA TRP A 90 -23.67 5.20 -1.41
C TRP A 90 -22.78 4.51 -0.38
N TYR A 91 -21.57 4.18 -0.83
CA TYR A 91 -20.46 3.70 -0.02
C TYR A 91 -19.28 4.66 -0.09
N GLU A 92 -18.48 4.66 0.96
CA GLU A 92 -17.11 5.14 0.91
C GLU A 92 -16.19 3.92 0.96
N VAL A 93 -15.31 3.81 -0.04
CA VAL A 93 -14.17 2.90 -0.02
C VAL A 93 -12.99 3.73 0.47
N SER A 94 -12.28 3.27 1.48
CA SER A 94 -11.18 4.02 2.09
C SER A 94 -10.06 3.14 2.59
N THR A 95 -8.87 3.70 2.64
CA THR A 95 -7.68 3.09 3.22
C THR A 95 -6.85 4.17 3.88
N GLY A 96 -6.01 3.79 4.85
CA GLY A 96 -5.15 4.73 5.55
C GLY A 96 -3.81 4.11 5.83
N THR A 97 -2.75 4.91 5.71
CA THR A 97 -1.39 4.46 5.95
C THR A 97 -0.57 5.51 6.67
N THR A 98 0.40 5.02 7.43
CA THR A 98 1.49 5.83 7.98
C THR A 98 2.84 5.48 7.34
N SER A 99 2.89 4.47 6.47
CA SER A 99 4.12 4.05 5.79
C SER A 99 4.37 4.85 4.52
N SER A 100 5.65 5.13 4.24
CA SER A 100 6.07 5.89 3.06
C SER A 100 5.67 5.18 1.78
N SER A 101 6.02 3.89 1.67
CA SER A 101 5.71 3.09 0.49
C SER A 101 4.21 2.83 0.31
N GLY A 102 3.47 2.71 1.42
CA GLY A 102 2.02 2.55 1.39
C GLY A 102 1.31 3.77 0.80
N VAL A 103 1.83 4.98 0.98
CA VAL A 103 1.18 6.19 0.43
C VAL A 103 1.08 6.13 -1.09
N LEU A 104 2.17 5.77 -1.78
CA LEU A 104 2.14 5.69 -3.24
C LEU A 104 1.30 4.51 -3.72
N TYR A 105 1.43 3.37 -3.05
CA TYR A 105 0.63 2.19 -3.36
C TYR A 105 -0.87 2.49 -3.26
N PHE A 106 -1.33 3.01 -2.11
CA PHE A 106 -2.75 3.25 -1.88
C PHE A 106 -3.29 4.38 -2.74
N GLU A 107 -2.51 5.44 -2.99
CA GLU A 107 -2.93 6.50 -3.89
C GLU A 107 -3.16 5.98 -5.32
N ARG A 108 -2.23 5.18 -5.86
CA ARG A 108 -2.37 4.55 -7.19
C ARG A 108 -3.48 3.51 -7.22
N PHE A 109 -3.59 2.67 -6.19
CA PHE A 109 -4.64 1.67 -6.05
C PHE A 109 -6.03 2.34 -6.08
N MET A 110 -6.23 3.40 -5.29
CA MET A 110 -7.53 4.08 -5.22
C MET A 110 -7.89 4.75 -6.55
N ARG A 111 -6.92 5.27 -7.31
CA ARG A 111 -7.16 5.80 -8.67
C ARG A 111 -7.70 4.77 -9.67
N ARG A 112 -7.50 3.46 -9.42
CA ARG A 112 -8.12 2.40 -10.23
C ARG A 112 -9.62 2.28 -10.00
N ILE A 113 -10.11 2.85 -8.90
CA ILE A 113 -11.53 2.94 -8.58
C ILE A 113 -12.06 4.28 -9.10
N LYS A 114 -11.59 5.39 -8.52
CA LYS A 114 -11.87 6.79 -8.91
C LYS A 114 -10.78 7.69 -8.36
N MET A 115 -10.68 8.94 -8.82
CA MET A 115 -9.79 9.93 -8.20
C MET A 115 -10.07 10.04 -6.68
N PRO A 116 -9.09 9.71 -5.81
CA PRO A 116 -9.32 9.72 -4.37
C PRO A 116 -9.27 11.13 -3.80
N SER A 117 -10.12 11.37 -2.81
CA SER A 117 -9.90 12.45 -1.85
C SER A 117 -8.86 12.02 -0.81
N VAL A 118 -8.08 12.98 -0.32
CA VAL A 118 -7.03 12.77 0.69
C VAL A 118 -7.40 13.50 1.97
N GLU A 119 -7.23 12.84 3.11
CA GLU A 119 -7.41 13.39 4.45
C GLU A 119 -6.18 13.08 5.31
N LEU A 120 -5.69 14.08 6.06
CA LEU A 120 -4.60 13.91 7.01
C LEU A 120 -5.17 13.86 8.42
N THR A 121 -4.85 12.79 9.15
CA THR A 121 -5.34 12.61 10.52
C THR A 121 -4.19 12.32 11.47
N TRP A 122 -4.16 13.02 12.60
CA TRP A 122 -3.22 12.74 13.68
C TRP A 122 -3.59 11.44 14.39
N ARG A 123 -2.62 10.53 14.55
CA ARG A 123 -2.79 9.26 15.28
C ARG A 123 -1.69 9.07 16.31
N LYS A 124 -2.10 8.80 17.55
CA LYS A 124 -1.20 8.34 18.62
C LYS A 124 -0.87 6.87 18.39
N MET A 125 0.40 6.53 18.18
CA MET A 125 0.81 5.14 17.95
C MET A 125 0.97 4.38 19.26
N ARG A 126 -0.16 4.07 19.89
CA ARG A 126 -0.21 3.52 21.25
C ARG A 126 0.34 2.09 21.38
N SER A 127 0.32 1.32 20.30
CA SER A 127 0.70 -0.10 20.22
C SER A 127 2.16 -0.34 19.85
N VAL A 128 2.90 0.70 19.44
CA VAL A 128 4.28 0.59 18.97
C VAL A 128 5.21 0.72 20.17
N LYS A 129 6.18 -0.19 20.28
CA LYS A 129 7.24 -0.16 21.28
C LYS A 129 8.55 0.08 20.56
N PHE A 130 9.03 1.31 20.56
CA PHE A 130 10.40 1.58 20.16
C PHE A 130 11.36 1.20 21.28
N THR A 131 12.62 0.94 20.90
CA THR A 131 13.72 0.73 21.85
C THR A 131 13.91 1.93 22.78
N THR A 132 13.56 3.13 22.32
CA THR A 132 13.62 4.39 23.08
C THR A 132 12.50 4.54 24.13
N GLY A 133 11.44 3.72 24.06
CA GLY A 133 10.28 3.82 24.94
C GLY A 133 9.30 4.96 24.60
N GLU A 134 9.66 5.84 23.66
CA GLU A 134 8.79 6.90 23.16
C GLU A 134 7.69 6.34 22.25
N LYS A 135 6.50 6.96 22.30
CA LYS A 135 5.38 6.63 21.41
C LYS A 135 5.24 7.77 20.42
N PRO A 136 5.48 7.55 19.13
CA PRO A 136 5.43 8.62 18.15
C PRO A 136 3.97 9.01 17.94
N ASP A 137 3.74 10.31 17.80
CA ASP A 137 2.58 10.78 17.07
C ASP A 137 2.91 10.67 15.58
N ALA A 138 1.96 10.18 14.78
CA ALA A 138 2.15 10.03 13.36
C ALA A 138 0.97 10.61 12.60
N ILE A 139 1.26 11.22 11.45
CA ILE A 139 0.23 11.66 10.52
C ILE A 139 -0.14 10.47 9.64
N CYS A 140 -1.39 10.05 9.77
CA CYS A 140 -2.00 9.06 8.91
C CYS A 140 -2.58 9.76 7.67
N VAL A 141 -2.20 9.28 6.49
CA VAL A 141 -2.77 9.72 5.23
C VAL A 141 -3.90 8.75 4.88
N LYS A 142 -5.12 9.24 4.84
CA LYS A 142 -6.30 8.48 4.43
C LYS A 142 -6.69 8.86 3.01
N PHE A 143 -6.90 7.84 2.17
CA PHE A 143 -7.46 7.97 0.84
C PHE A 143 -8.89 7.45 0.86
N TYR A 144 -9.82 8.15 0.21
CA TYR A 144 -11.19 7.67 0.10
C TYR A 144 -11.87 8.09 -1.20
N VAL A 145 -12.78 7.23 -1.66
CA VAL A 145 -13.65 7.47 -2.83
C VAL A 145 -15.10 7.20 -2.46
N LYS A 146 -16.01 8.04 -2.94
CA LYS A 146 -17.45 7.83 -2.80
C LYS A 146 -18.00 7.17 -4.05
N LEU A 147 -18.71 6.06 -3.86
CA LEU A 147 -19.28 5.25 -4.94
C LEU A 147 -20.76 5.01 -4.70
N ARG A 148 -21.55 4.96 -5.78
CA ARG A 148 -22.90 4.39 -5.73
C ARG A 148 -22.79 2.89 -5.48
N LYS A 149 -23.80 2.29 -4.85
CA LYS A 149 -23.81 0.83 -4.60
C LYS A 149 -23.62 0.01 -5.87
N SER A 150 -24.21 0.46 -6.98
CA SER A 150 -24.12 -0.17 -8.29
C SER A 150 -22.73 -0.11 -8.93
N GLU A 151 -21.82 0.74 -8.44
CA GLU A 151 -20.48 0.90 -8.99
C GLU A 151 -19.45 -0.02 -8.31
N TRP A 152 -19.75 -0.55 -7.12
CA TRP A 152 -18.83 -1.43 -6.39
C TRP A 152 -19.26 -2.90 -6.52
N PRO A 153 -18.59 -3.71 -7.37
CA PRO A 153 -19.04 -5.07 -7.70
C PRO A 153 -18.91 -6.04 -6.53
N TRP A 154 -18.06 -5.73 -5.55
CA TRP A 154 -17.74 -6.60 -4.41
C TRP A 154 -18.58 -6.33 -3.17
N TYR A 155 -19.58 -5.45 -3.26
CA TYR A 155 -20.37 -5.10 -2.08
C TYR A 155 -21.05 -6.32 -1.46
N GLY A 156 -20.87 -6.51 -0.15
CA GLY A 156 -21.51 -7.56 0.63
C GLY A 156 -21.07 -8.98 0.27
N LYS A 157 -20.00 -9.14 -0.54
CA LYS A 157 -19.42 -10.44 -0.84
C LYS A 157 -18.50 -10.84 0.33
N GLY A 158 -18.80 -11.97 0.96
CA GLY A 158 -17.92 -12.58 1.96
C GLY A 158 -16.76 -13.34 1.32
N TYR A 159 -15.83 -13.80 2.15
CA TYR A 159 -14.65 -14.53 1.69
C TYR A 159 -14.98 -15.90 1.08
N GLU A 160 -16.16 -16.45 1.35
CA GLU A 160 -16.60 -17.76 0.87
C GLU A 160 -16.74 -17.82 -0.65
N ILE A 161 -16.89 -16.66 -1.32
CA ILE A 161 -16.98 -16.58 -2.78
C ILE A 161 -15.74 -17.15 -3.48
N ILE A 162 -14.58 -17.16 -2.82
CA ILE A 162 -13.35 -17.70 -3.41
C ILE A 162 -13.43 -19.21 -3.68
N LYS A 163 -14.42 -19.95 -3.15
CA LYS A 163 -14.73 -21.34 -3.55
C LYS A 163 -14.92 -21.47 -5.07
N SER A 164 -15.51 -20.44 -5.68
CA SER A 164 -15.80 -20.39 -7.11
C SER A 164 -14.61 -19.96 -7.96
N PHE A 165 -13.54 -19.46 -7.34
CA PHE A 165 -12.40 -18.92 -8.07
C PHE A 165 -11.56 -20.04 -8.69
N ASN A 166 -11.14 -19.81 -9.92
CA ASN A 166 -10.04 -20.55 -10.54
C ASN A 166 -8.69 -20.13 -9.94
N ALA A 167 -7.60 -20.81 -10.32
CA ALA A 167 -6.27 -20.53 -9.79
C ALA A 167 -5.81 -19.07 -10.00
N THR A 168 -6.11 -18.47 -11.17
CA THR A 168 -5.75 -17.08 -11.48
C THR A 168 -6.55 -16.10 -10.63
N GLU A 169 -7.86 -16.31 -10.51
CA GLU A 169 -8.73 -15.49 -9.67
C GLU A 169 -8.34 -15.58 -8.18
N LEU A 170 -7.94 -16.76 -7.71
CA LEU A 170 -7.44 -16.96 -6.36
C LEU A 170 -6.09 -16.24 -6.14
N LEU A 171 -5.16 -16.32 -7.09
CA LEU A 171 -3.87 -15.62 -6.99
C LEU A 171 -4.06 -14.10 -6.96
N LYS A 172 -4.91 -13.54 -7.81
CA LYS A 172 -5.27 -12.12 -7.76
C LYS A 172 -5.86 -11.73 -6.41
N TYR A 173 -6.81 -12.51 -5.89
CA TYR A 173 -7.40 -12.29 -4.56
C TYR A 173 -6.35 -12.31 -3.45
N VAL A 174 -5.49 -13.33 -3.44
CA VAL A 174 -4.41 -13.46 -2.44
C VAL A 174 -3.41 -12.32 -2.54
N ALA A 175 -3.07 -11.85 -3.75
CA ALA A 175 -2.19 -10.70 -3.95
C ALA A 175 -2.78 -9.42 -3.33
N GLY A 176 -4.05 -9.12 -3.59
CA GLY A 176 -4.72 -7.95 -3.00
C GLY A 176 -4.74 -8.00 -1.48
N LEU A 177 -5.02 -9.17 -0.91
CA LEU A 177 -5.01 -9.39 0.54
C LEU A 177 -3.60 -9.20 1.13
N ILE A 178 -2.58 -9.76 0.47
CA ILE A 178 -1.19 -9.61 0.90
C ILE A 178 -0.73 -8.16 0.79
N ASP A 179 -1.07 -7.46 -0.29
CA ASP A 179 -0.63 -6.09 -0.51
C ASP A 179 -1.21 -5.12 0.51
N THR A 180 -2.42 -5.36 1.01
CA THR A 180 -3.03 -4.51 2.04
C THR A 180 -2.64 -4.91 3.46
N ASP A 181 -2.69 -6.19 3.81
CA ASP A 181 -2.56 -6.64 5.22
C ASP A 181 -1.57 -7.81 5.42
N GLY A 182 -0.98 -8.31 4.33
CA GLY A 182 0.03 -9.36 4.41
C GLY A 182 1.43 -8.85 4.75
N ILE A 183 2.28 -9.80 5.14
CA ILE A 183 3.71 -9.61 5.40
C ILE A 183 4.48 -10.45 4.38
N VAL A 184 5.48 -9.83 3.76
CA VAL A 184 6.48 -10.49 2.94
C VAL A 184 7.84 -10.16 3.53
N ALA A 185 8.55 -11.19 3.98
CA ALA A 185 9.80 -11.00 4.71
C ALA A 185 10.76 -12.19 4.58
N SER A 186 12.04 -11.90 4.74
CA SER A 186 13.13 -12.86 4.87
C SER A 186 13.82 -12.67 6.22
N GLU A 187 13.98 -13.77 6.96
CA GLU A 187 14.58 -13.80 8.29
C GLU A 187 15.91 -14.56 8.27
N LYS A 188 16.95 -13.97 8.87
CA LYS A 188 18.27 -14.61 9.01
C LYS A 188 18.16 -15.89 9.84
N GLN A 189 18.77 -16.96 9.35
CA GLN A 189 18.91 -18.27 9.97
C GLN A 189 20.40 -18.60 10.11
N PRO A 190 20.79 -19.61 10.92
CA PRO A 190 22.21 -20.01 11.06
C PRO A 190 22.93 -20.30 9.73
N HIS A 191 22.20 -20.76 8.71
CA HIS A 191 22.77 -21.19 7.43
C HIS A 191 22.18 -20.42 6.22
N GLY A 192 21.68 -19.20 6.41
CA GLY A 192 21.17 -18.37 5.33
C GLY A 192 19.91 -17.61 5.70
N TYR A 193 18.92 -17.59 4.82
CA TYR A 193 17.69 -16.82 5.00
C TYR A 193 16.44 -17.66 4.73
N ARG A 194 15.46 -17.55 5.63
CA ARG A 194 14.13 -18.13 5.47
C ARG A 194 13.18 -17.07 4.94
N PHE A 195 12.52 -17.34 3.82
CA PHE A 195 11.46 -16.49 3.28
C PHE A 195 10.08 -16.89 3.79
N GLU A 196 9.28 -15.89 4.13
CA GLU A 196 7.94 -16.05 4.68
C GLU A 196 6.97 -15.09 4.01
N ILE A 197 5.77 -15.61 3.71
CA ILE A 197 4.59 -14.83 3.35
C ILE A 197 3.53 -15.15 4.41
N ASP A 198 3.09 -14.14 5.13
CA ASP A 198 2.07 -14.25 6.16
C ASP A 198 0.83 -13.42 5.80
N ILE A 199 -0.34 -13.95 6.13
CA ILE A 199 -1.62 -13.24 6.11
C ILE A 199 -2.15 -13.28 7.54
N THR A 200 -2.40 -12.10 8.12
CA THR A 200 -2.87 -11.96 9.49
C THR A 200 -4.38 -11.77 9.49
N SER A 201 -5.07 -12.38 10.45
CA SER A 201 -6.49 -12.09 10.69
C SER A 201 -6.89 -12.50 12.11
N ALA A 202 -7.82 -11.75 12.69
CA ALA A 202 -8.52 -12.16 13.91
C ALA A 202 -9.51 -13.31 13.66
N ASN A 203 -9.94 -13.51 12.40
CA ASN A 203 -10.87 -14.57 12.02
C ASN A 203 -10.10 -15.84 11.63
N ILE A 204 -10.05 -16.83 12.54
CA ILE A 204 -9.35 -18.10 12.32
C ILE A 204 -10.05 -18.95 11.25
N GLU A 205 -11.38 -18.94 11.20
CA GLU A 205 -12.16 -19.71 10.21
C GLU A 205 -11.84 -19.24 8.80
N PHE A 206 -11.71 -17.93 8.61
CA PHE A 206 -11.24 -17.35 7.35
C PHE A 206 -9.83 -17.85 6.97
N LEU A 207 -8.89 -17.86 7.91
CA LEU A 207 -7.52 -18.33 7.64
C LEU A 207 -7.48 -19.83 7.30
N GLU A 208 -8.26 -20.66 8.01
CA GLU A 208 -8.38 -22.09 7.74
C GLU A 208 -8.98 -22.34 6.36
N PHE A 209 -10.04 -21.61 6.03
CA PHE A 209 -10.68 -21.68 4.75
C PHE A 209 -9.74 -21.22 3.61
N LEU A 210 -9.06 -20.08 3.76
CA LEU A 210 -8.08 -19.59 2.78
C LEU A 210 -6.93 -20.58 2.58
N LYS A 211 -6.39 -21.14 3.66
CA LYS A 211 -5.36 -22.17 3.62
C LYS A 211 -5.80 -23.36 2.77
N ASN A 212 -7.02 -23.85 2.97
CA ASN A 212 -7.56 -24.98 2.22
C ASN A 212 -7.75 -24.65 0.74
N MET A 213 -8.27 -23.46 0.42
CA MET A 213 -8.42 -23.02 -0.97
C MET A 213 -7.08 -22.89 -1.70
N VAL A 214 -6.06 -22.34 -1.03
CA VAL A 214 -4.68 -22.27 -1.56
C VAL A 214 -4.11 -23.68 -1.80
N TYR A 215 -4.28 -24.60 -0.86
CA TYR A 215 -3.83 -25.98 -1.02
C TYR A 215 -4.55 -26.70 -2.17
N GLU A 216 -5.88 -26.65 -2.22
CA GLU A 216 -6.69 -27.36 -3.21
C GLU A 216 -6.47 -26.84 -4.65
N ARG A 217 -6.23 -25.53 -4.82
CA ARG A 217 -6.11 -24.92 -6.15
C ARG A 217 -4.69 -24.76 -6.63
N LEU A 218 -3.74 -24.55 -5.71
CA LEU A 218 -2.35 -24.24 -6.03
C LEU A 218 -1.37 -25.33 -5.57
N GLY A 219 -1.81 -26.30 -4.75
CA GLY A 219 -0.95 -27.34 -4.18
C GLY A 219 0.00 -26.82 -3.09
N ILE A 220 -0.22 -25.60 -2.58
CA ILE A 220 0.70 -24.93 -1.66
C ILE A 220 0.21 -25.11 -0.22
N THR A 221 1.10 -25.58 0.64
CA THR A 221 0.81 -25.86 2.04
C THR A 221 1.15 -24.67 2.93
N GLY A 222 0.14 -24.15 3.64
CA GLY A 222 0.30 -23.14 4.68
C GLY A 222 0.12 -23.73 6.08
N SER A 223 0.61 -23.01 7.09
CA SER A 223 0.43 -23.35 8.51
C SER A 223 -0.22 -22.20 9.26
N ILE A 224 -1.06 -22.50 10.25
CA ILE A 224 -1.70 -21.45 11.07
C ILE A 224 -0.98 -21.36 12.40
N LYS A 225 -0.51 -20.15 12.73
CA LYS A 225 0.03 -19.81 14.04
C LYS A 225 -0.98 -18.96 14.79
N LYS A 226 -1.52 -19.50 15.90
CA LYS A 226 -2.43 -18.79 16.79
C LYS A 226 -1.65 -17.88 17.74
N SER A 227 -2.14 -16.67 17.99
CA SER A 227 -1.59 -15.78 19.02
C SER A 227 -2.70 -15.01 19.73
N LYS A 228 -2.37 -14.36 20.86
CA LYS A 228 -3.33 -13.59 21.66
C LYS A 228 -3.58 -12.25 20.98
N GLY A 229 -4.63 -12.17 20.17
CA GLY A 229 -5.03 -10.97 19.43
C GLY A 229 -5.28 -11.28 17.96
N ASP A 230 -4.28 -11.83 17.29
CA ASP A 230 -4.35 -12.17 15.86
C ASP A 230 -3.77 -13.55 15.56
N SER A 231 -4.33 -14.24 14.57
CA SER A 231 -3.75 -15.47 14.02
C SER A 231 -3.12 -15.19 12.66
N ARG A 232 -2.18 -16.05 12.24
CA ARG A 232 -1.48 -15.89 10.96
C ARG A 232 -1.50 -17.18 10.16
N LEU A 233 -1.93 -17.09 8.91
CA LEU A 233 -1.65 -18.09 7.89
C LEU A 233 -0.26 -17.81 7.32
N ARG A 234 0.65 -18.78 7.44
CA ARG A 234 2.06 -18.65 7.13
C ARG A 234 2.52 -19.67 6.10
N PHE A 235 3.14 -19.18 5.04
CA PHE A 235 3.87 -19.95 4.03
C PHE A 235 5.37 -19.73 4.25
N ARG A 236 6.17 -20.81 4.24
CA ARG A 236 7.61 -20.76 4.55
C ARG A 236 8.46 -21.39 3.46
N SER A 237 9.65 -20.82 3.26
CA SER A 237 10.71 -21.35 2.41
C SER A 237 10.17 -21.73 1.03
N LEU A 238 10.25 -23.00 0.63
CA LEU A 238 9.75 -23.48 -0.66
C LEU A 238 8.29 -23.11 -0.92
N GLN A 239 7.42 -23.19 0.10
CA GLN A 239 6.00 -22.87 -0.06
C GLN A 239 5.78 -21.38 -0.30
N ALA A 240 6.59 -20.51 0.34
CA ALA A 240 6.55 -19.08 0.11
C ALA A 240 7.08 -18.71 -1.29
N VAL A 241 8.14 -19.37 -1.75
CA VAL A 241 8.69 -19.20 -3.11
C VAL A 241 7.65 -19.62 -4.16
N GLN A 242 7.07 -20.82 -4.03
CA GLN A 242 6.03 -21.31 -4.95
C GLN A 242 4.81 -20.39 -4.99
N LEU A 243 4.38 -19.88 -3.84
CA LEU A 243 3.29 -18.92 -3.77
C LEU A 243 3.67 -17.61 -4.47
N TYR A 244 4.87 -17.10 -4.20
CA TYR A 244 5.32 -15.87 -4.82
C TYR A 244 5.44 -15.96 -6.34
N GLU A 245 5.96 -17.06 -6.89
CA GLU A 245 6.04 -17.27 -8.34
C GLU A 245 4.67 -17.14 -9.01
N GLY A 246 3.61 -17.69 -8.40
CA GLY A 246 2.24 -17.50 -8.87
C GLY A 246 1.72 -16.07 -8.69
N LEU A 247 2.09 -15.40 -7.60
CA LEU A 247 1.68 -14.02 -7.28
C LEU A 247 2.49 -12.96 -8.02
N ARG A 248 3.61 -13.29 -8.64
CA ARG A 248 4.60 -12.33 -9.14
C ARG A 248 4.03 -11.34 -10.15
N GLN A 249 3.01 -11.70 -10.91
CA GLN A 249 2.35 -10.78 -11.86
C GLN A 249 1.20 -9.95 -11.23
N TYR A 250 0.86 -10.19 -9.97
CA TYR A 250 -0.28 -9.58 -9.28
C TYR A 250 0.12 -8.80 -8.02
N LEU A 251 1.28 -9.09 -7.43
CA LEU A 251 1.75 -8.43 -6.21
C LEU A 251 2.29 -7.02 -6.52
N ALA A 252 1.55 -6.02 -6.07
CA ALA A 252 1.67 -4.62 -6.47
C ALA A 252 2.11 -3.68 -5.34
N HIS A 253 2.26 -4.15 -4.10
CA HIS A 253 2.85 -3.32 -3.06
C HIS A 253 4.38 -3.23 -3.28
N PRO A 254 4.96 -2.03 -3.47
CA PRO A 254 6.34 -1.84 -3.91
C PRO A 254 7.36 -2.57 -3.04
N MET A 255 7.31 -2.37 -1.72
CA MET A 255 8.24 -3.05 -0.80
C MET A 255 8.06 -4.56 -0.73
N LYS A 256 6.82 -5.05 -0.71
CA LYS A 256 6.53 -6.50 -0.58
C LYS A 256 7.01 -7.24 -1.82
N ARG A 257 6.76 -6.65 -3.00
CA ARG A 257 7.31 -7.11 -4.28
C ARG A 257 8.82 -7.14 -4.26
N LEU A 258 9.48 -6.00 -3.98
CA LEU A 258 10.93 -5.92 -4.08
C LEU A 258 11.65 -6.87 -3.10
N ARG A 259 11.12 -7.03 -1.88
CA ARG A 259 11.62 -8.04 -0.93
C ARG A 259 11.59 -9.45 -1.48
N ALA A 260 10.51 -9.81 -2.18
CA ALA A 260 10.35 -11.12 -2.77
C ALA A 260 11.23 -11.32 -4.00
N GLU A 261 11.34 -10.31 -4.89
CA GLU A 261 12.26 -10.35 -6.04
C GLU A 261 13.72 -10.56 -5.60
N VAL A 262 14.19 -9.76 -4.62
CA VAL A 262 15.54 -9.87 -4.07
C VAL A 262 15.78 -11.25 -3.44
N TYR A 263 14.80 -11.78 -2.70
CA TYR A 263 14.91 -13.14 -2.16
C TYR A 263 14.93 -14.21 -3.25
N LEU A 264 14.15 -14.05 -4.31
CA LEU A 264 14.10 -15.02 -5.40
C LEU A 264 15.45 -15.14 -6.11
N ARG A 265 16.15 -14.02 -6.36
CA ARG A 265 17.52 -14.02 -6.87
C ARG A 265 18.49 -14.77 -5.96
N TYR A 266 18.38 -14.57 -4.64
CA TYR A 266 19.16 -15.32 -3.66
C TYR A 266 18.82 -16.81 -3.65
N TYR A 267 17.53 -17.16 -3.68
CA TYR A 267 17.05 -18.55 -3.72
C TYR A 267 17.56 -19.31 -4.96
N ASN A 268 17.57 -18.63 -6.11
CA ASN A 268 18.09 -19.15 -7.38
C ASN A 268 19.61 -19.18 -7.46
N LYS A 269 20.33 -18.76 -6.41
CA LYS A 269 21.80 -18.66 -6.34
C LYS A 269 22.38 -17.66 -7.34
N GLU A 270 21.56 -16.70 -7.80
CA GLU A 270 22.00 -15.58 -8.64
C GLU A 270 22.66 -14.50 -7.77
N PHE A 271 22.24 -14.38 -6.51
CA PHE A 271 22.92 -13.56 -5.50
C PHE A 271 23.69 -14.42 -4.51
N THR A 272 24.89 -13.96 -4.16
CA THR A 272 25.59 -14.37 -2.95
C THR A 272 24.83 -13.89 -1.72
N ILE A 273 25.17 -14.43 -0.54
CA ILE A 273 24.60 -13.94 0.73
C ILE A 273 24.89 -12.45 0.95
N ARG A 274 26.05 -11.96 0.50
CA ARG A 274 26.44 -10.54 0.65
C ARG A 274 25.60 -9.64 -0.24
N GLU A 275 25.37 -10.03 -1.49
CA GLU A 275 24.52 -9.28 -2.42
C GLU A 275 23.06 -9.28 -1.94
N PHE A 276 22.56 -10.42 -1.46
CA PHE A 276 21.24 -10.48 -0.84
C PHE A 276 21.14 -9.52 0.35
N GLU A 277 22.11 -9.56 1.28
CA GLU A 277 22.14 -8.67 2.44
C GLU A 277 22.18 -7.19 2.02
N HIS A 278 23.01 -6.84 1.04
CA HIS A 278 23.12 -5.49 0.50
C HIS A 278 21.78 -4.95 -0.01
N PHE A 279 21.06 -5.70 -0.85
CA PHE A 279 19.77 -5.25 -1.39
C PHE A 279 18.60 -5.37 -0.42
N TYR A 280 18.67 -6.32 0.53
CA TYR A 280 17.56 -6.60 1.43
C TYR A 280 17.59 -5.74 2.71
N GLU A 281 18.76 -5.30 3.17
CA GLU A 281 18.89 -4.51 4.41
C GLU A 281 18.06 -3.21 4.39
N PRO A 282 18.10 -2.37 3.33
CA PRO A 282 17.28 -1.15 3.27
C PRO A 282 15.77 -1.44 3.31
N LEU A 283 15.37 -2.67 2.96
CA LEU A 283 13.98 -3.11 2.94
C LEU A 283 13.50 -3.61 4.31
N LYS A 284 14.38 -3.85 5.28
CA LYS A 284 14.00 -4.25 6.65
C LYS A 284 13.49 -3.04 7.42
N TYR A 285 12.49 -3.27 8.26
CA TYR A 285 12.03 -2.22 9.17
C TYR A 285 12.93 -2.10 10.38
N ASP A 286 13.23 -0.86 10.77
CA ASP A 286 13.99 -0.53 11.97
C ASP A 286 13.04 -0.18 13.12
N ASN A 287 13.46 -0.50 14.34
CA ASN A 287 12.67 -0.28 15.56
C ASN A 287 13.26 0.84 16.44
N ASP A 288 14.18 1.63 15.90
CA ASP A 288 14.90 2.71 16.59
C ASP A 288 14.10 4.01 16.71
N GLY A 289 12.94 4.11 16.07
CA GLY A 289 12.07 5.28 16.09
C GLY A 289 12.20 6.19 14.86
N ASN A 290 13.24 6.01 14.05
CA ASN A 290 13.57 6.90 12.93
C ASN A 290 13.58 6.18 11.57
N ASP A 291 12.94 5.01 11.49
CA ASP A 291 12.81 4.27 10.24
C ASP A 291 12.06 5.11 9.19
N PRO A 292 12.71 5.54 8.07
CA PRO A 292 12.08 6.35 7.03
C PRO A 292 10.89 5.67 6.35
N LYS A 293 10.66 4.38 6.61
CA LYS A 293 9.57 3.59 6.03
C LYS A 293 8.32 3.60 6.91
N ARG A 294 8.42 4.03 8.17
CA ARG A 294 7.33 4.06 9.15
C ARG A 294 7.03 5.48 9.59
N TYR A 295 5.75 5.82 9.67
CA TYR A 295 5.28 7.13 10.19
C TYR A 295 5.63 8.36 9.34
N HIS A 296 6.22 8.16 8.16
CA HIS A 296 6.60 9.21 7.20
C HIS A 296 5.65 9.29 5.99
N ALA A 297 4.40 8.84 6.13
CA ALA A 297 3.41 8.94 5.07
C ALA A 297 3.20 10.39 4.57
N ALA A 298 3.06 11.36 5.46
CA ALA A 298 2.89 12.77 5.07
C ALA A 298 4.13 13.32 4.35
N ASP A 299 5.33 12.98 4.81
CA ASP A 299 6.59 13.38 4.18
C ASP A 299 6.72 12.77 2.78
N MET A 300 6.33 11.51 2.62
CA MET A 300 6.31 10.86 1.32
C MET A 300 5.27 11.47 0.38
N LEU A 301 4.08 11.78 0.91
CA LEU A 301 3.03 12.45 0.13
C LEU A 301 3.52 13.80 -0.41
N THR A 302 4.24 14.59 0.38
CA THR A 302 4.77 15.89 -0.05
C THR A 302 5.90 15.78 -1.07
N GLN A 303 6.70 14.71 -1.00
CA GLN A 303 7.80 14.45 -1.94
C GLN A 303 7.36 13.84 -3.27
N ALA A 304 6.28 13.05 -3.25
CA ALA A 304 5.77 12.33 -4.40
C ALA A 304 4.58 13.01 -5.08
N ALA A 305 3.87 13.89 -4.37
CA ALA A 305 2.93 14.80 -5.02
C ALA A 305 3.73 15.78 -5.88
N PRO A 306 3.42 15.90 -7.17
CA PRO A 306 3.88 17.06 -7.89
C PRO A 306 3.14 18.26 -7.30
N GLN A 307 3.89 19.17 -6.68
CA GLN A 307 3.34 20.21 -5.81
C GLN A 307 2.31 21.08 -6.56
N THR A 308 1.02 20.82 -6.34
CA THR A 308 -0.06 21.77 -6.63
C THR A 308 -0.52 22.36 -5.31
N HIS A 309 0.24 23.34 -4.84
CA HIS A 309 -0.03 24.30 -3.76
C HIS A 309 -1.09 23.95 -2.70
N THR A 310 -0.63 23.87 -1.45
CA THR A 310 -1.36 24.35 -0.28
C THR A 310 -2.07 25.66 -0.62
N HIS A 311 -3.40 25.72 -0.51
CA HIS A 311 -4.04 27.03 -0.42
C HIS A 311 -3.48 27.74 0.80
N GLY A 312 -3.03 28.98 0.60
CA GLY A 312 -2.63 29.86 1.67
C GLY A 312 -3.71 29.88 2.73
N ASP A 313 -3.31 29.59 3.97
CA ASP A 313 -4.04 30.09 5.10
C ASP A 313 -4.28 31.57 4.85
N THR A 314 -5.56 31.95 4.86
CA THR A 314 -5.87 33.32 5.25
C THR A 314 -5.37 33.42 6.68
N LEU A 315 -4.14 33.93 6.85
CA LEU A 315 -3.66 34.44 8.11
C LEU A 315 -4.76 35.36 8.62
N SER A 316 -5.61 34.83 9.51
CA SER A 316 -6.51 35.64 10.30
C SER A 316 -5.63 36.63 11.01
N ARG A 317 -5.73 37.89 10.60
CA ARG A 317 -5.06 39.04 11.20
C ARG A 317 -5.12 38.90 12.71
N ILE A 318 -3.99 38.58 13.33
CA ILE A 318 -3.78 38.88 14.74
C ILE A 318 -3.69 40.41 14.80
N PRO A 319 -4.59 41.13 15.50
CA PRO A 319 -4.39 42.56 15.68
C PRO A 319 -3.19 42.75 16.61
N SER A 320 -2.13 43.38 16.08
CA SER A 320 -1.04 43.89 16.91
C SER A 320 -1.57 45.02 17.81
N PRO A 321 -1.23 45.03 19.11
CA PRO A 321 -1.60 46.12 19.99
C PRO A 321 -0.64 47.30 19.75
N VAL A 322 -1.07 48.29 18.98
CA VAL A 322 -0.42 49.61 19.02
C VAL A 322 -1.01 50.37 20.19
N LYS A 323 -0.17 50.54 21.21
CA LYS A 323 -0.30 51.56 22.26
C LYS A 323 -0.41 52.93 21.59
N SER A 324 -1.52 53.64 21.80
CA SER A 324 -1.58 55.09 21.63
C SER A 324 -1.05 55.74 22.91
N LEU A 325 0.11 56.38 22.80
CA LEU A 325 0.53 57.47 23.68
C LEU A 325 0.09 58.78 23.00
N SER A 326 -0.93 59.40 23.55
CA SER A 326 -1.12 60.85 23.66
C SER A 326 -2.34 61.11 24.54
#